data_AF-A0A6A5KKY9-F1
#
_entry.id   AF-A0A6A5KKY9-F1
#
_cell.length_a   1.000
_cell.length_b   1.000
_cell.length_c   1.000
_cell.angle_alpha   90.00
_cell.angle_beta   90.00
_cell.angle_gamma   90.00
#
_symmetry.space_group_name_H-M   'P 1'
#
loop_
_entity.id
_entity.type
_entity.pdbx_description
1 polymer ?
#
loop_
_entity_poly.entity_id
_entity_poly.type
_entity_poly.pdbx_seq_one_letter_code
_entity_poly.pdbx_strand_id
1 'polypeptide(L)'
;MFYSVPNPKVGILIAFYTNTPNAIATGNGVDLVRYPPLALCHWSDVAFLQWASLSVEGVIPDLKFVARVSISNEHTIAVLQTVLSKLRKEQRAPENRLPTWPGINFPMETEEAKALLGTPNGAGIAWLLAQHKKELGHKTVETVRLWYSKYVGTPNLLFHLKNVEAPGLTDGPTKAASPFALTS
;
A
#
# COMPACT_ATOMS: atom_id res chain seq x y z
N MET A 1 13.23 9.47 -4.68
CA MET A 1 12.74 9.09 -6.02
C MET A 1 11.65 8.06 -5.82
N PHE A 2 10.46 8.34 -6.34
CA PHE A 2 9.29 7.47 -6.23
C PHE A 2 9.23 6.59 -7.49
N TYR A 3 9.06 5.27 -7.36
CA TYR A 3 8.91 4.37 -8.51
C TYR A 3 7.78 3.38 -8.28
N SER A 4 6.86 3.23 -9.23
CA SER A 4 5.83 2.19 -9.16
C SER A 4 5.50 1.67 -10.55
N VAL A 5 5.08 0.41 -10.59
CA VAL A 5 4.63 -0.27 -11.80
C VAL A 5 3.14 -0.57 -11.65
N PRO A 6 2.27 0.21 -12.28
CA PRO A 6 0.84 -0.08 -12.28
C PRO A 6 0.46 -1.05 -13.40
N ASN A 7 -0.57 -1.86 -13.16
CA ASN A 7 -1.26 -2.63 -14.19
C ASN A 7 -2.78 -2.48 -13.99
N PRO A 8 -3.44 -1.59 -14.76
CA PRO A 8 -4.86 -1.30 -14.58
C PRO A 8 -5.77 -2.46 -15.02
N LYS A 9 -5.30 -3.35 -15.93
CA LYS A 9 -6.08 -4.52 -16.35
C LYS A 9 -6.27 -5.53 -15.21
N VAL A 10 -5.23 -5.70 -14.39
CA VAL A 10 -5.26 -6.59 -13.20
C VAL A 10 -5.75 -5.85 -11.96
N GLY A 11 -5.61 -4.52 -11.91
CA GLY A 11 -5.93 -3.72 -10.74
C GLY A 11 -4.81 -3.73 -9.70
N ILE A 12 -3.54 -3.85 -10.11
CA ILE A 12 -2.38 -3.88 -9.18
C ILE A 12 -1.49 -2.65 -9.33
N LEU A 13 -1.13 -2.05 -8.19
CA LEU A 13 -0.05 -1.07 -8.07
C LEU A 13 1.14 -1.69 -7.33
N ILE A 14 2.28 -1.85 -8.02
CA ILE A 14 3.51 -2.37 -7.41
C ILE A 14 4.42 -1.20 -7.07
N ALA A 15 4.52 -0.87 -5.77
CA ALA A 15 5.29 0.26 -5.27
C ALA A 15 6.70 -0.16 -4.81
N PHE A 16 7.68 0.33 -5.55
CA PHE A 16 9.10 0.30 -5.22
C PHE A 16 9.52 1.66 -4.63
N TYR A 17 10.65 1.74 -3.94
CA TYR A 17 11.29 3.00 -3.51
C TYR A 17 10.31 4.12 -3.11
N THR A 18 9.76 4.03 -1.89
CA THR A 18 8.67 4.92 -1.46
C THR A 18 9.14 6.10 -0.63
N ASN A 19 10.38 6.53 -0.85
CA ASN A 19 10.96 7.66 -0.13
C ASN A 19 10.32 8.95 -0.63
N THR A 20 9.46 9.55 0.20
CA THR A 20 8.86 10.84 -0.09
C THR A 20 9.92 11.95 0.01
N PRO A 21 9.74 13.09 -0.70
CA PRO A 21 10.64 14.23 -0.55
C PRO A 21 10.83 14.63 0.91
N ASN A 22 9.77 14.58 1.72
CA ASN A 22 9.83 14.89 3.14
C ASN A 22 10.66 13.87 3.93
N ALA A 23 10.47 12.57 3.68
CA ALA A 23 11.27 11.53 4.34
C ALA A 23 12.77 11.67 4.03
N ILE A 24 13.12 12.04 2.79
CA ILE A 24 14.50 12.31 2.38
C ILE A 24 15.01 13.60 3.03
N ALA A 25 14.19 14.67 3.04
CA ALA A 25 14.54 15.95 3.62
C ALA A 25 14.85 15.82 5.13
N THR A 26 13.99 15.16 5.89
CA THR A 26 14.22 14.86 7.31
C THR A 26 15.47 13.99 7.50
N GLY A 27 15.63 12.93 6.71
CA GLY A 27 16.81 12.04 6.81
C GLY A 27 18.14 12.74 6.48
N ASN A 28 18.11 13.78 5.65
CA ASN A 28 19.28 14.58 5.28
C ASN A 28 19.47 15.84 6.15
N GLY A 29 18.66 16.02 7.21
CA GLY A 29 18.77 17.19 8.10
C GLY A 29 18.36 18.51 7.45
N VAL A 30 17.49 18.47 6.43
CA VAL A 30 16.95 19.68 5.79
C VAL A 30 16.02 20.40 6.77
N ASP A 31 16.22 21.70 6.93
CA ASP A 31 15.33 22.58 7.68
C ASP A 31 13.99 22.73 6.94
N LEU A 32 12.98 22.00 7.41
CA LEU A 32 11.62 22.01 6.86
C LEU A 32 10.86 23.31 7.13
N VAL A 33 11.35 24.18 8.02
CA VAL A 33 10.79 25.53 8.20
C VAL A 33 11.23 26.42 7.05
N ARG A 34 12.50 26.29 6.65
CA ARG A 34 13.09 27.04 5.53
C ARG A 34 12.69 26.49 4.16
N TYR A 35 12.44 25.18 4.08
CA TYR A 35 12.00 24.48 2.87
C TYR A 35 10.76 23.66 3.19
N PRO A 36 9.58 24.31 3.28
CA PRO A 36 8.35 23.61 3.62
C PRO A 36 8.08 22.51 2.59
N PRO A 37 7.67 21.31 3.03
CA PRO A 37 7.36 20.23 2.12
C PRO A 37 6.20 20.65 1.20
N LEU A 38 6.28 20.23 -0.06
CA LEU A 38 5.16 20.37 -1.00
C LEU A 38 3.91 19.72 -0.39
N ALA A 39 2.72 20.27 -0.68
CA ALA A 39 1.44 19.74 -0.17
C ALA A 39 1.24 18.24 -0.49
N LEU A 40 1.91 17.73 -1.53
CA LEU A 40 1.98 16.32 -1.93
C LEU A 40 3.17 15.60 -1.24
N CYS A 41 3.11 15.49 0.09
CA CYS A 41 4.24 14.95 0.89
C CYS A 41 4.06 13.51 1.37
N HIS A 42 2.85 12.94 1.27
CA HIS A 42 2.57 11.57 1.67
C HIS A 42 2.65 10.60 0.49
N TRP A 43 3.02 9.35 0.79
CA TRP A 43 3.08 8.32 -0.23
C TRP A 43 1.70 8.03 -0.84
N SER A 44 0.62 8.11 -0.03
CA SER A 44 -0.76 7.87 -0.48
C SER A 44 -1.16 8.81 -1.61
N ASP A 45 -0.86 10.11 -1.49
CA ASP A 45 -1.22 11.11 -2.49
C ASP A 45 -0.51 10.84 -3.83
N VAL A 46 0.80 10.56 -3.79
CA VAL A 46 1.58 10.26 -5.01
C VAL A 46 1.12 8.95 -5.65
N ALA A 47 0.88 7.92 -4.84
CA ALA A 47 0.39 6.63 -5.32
C ALA A 47 -1.00 6.76 -5.96
N PHE A 48 -1.88 7.57 -5.36
CA PHE A 48 -3.19 7.86 -5.93
C PHE A 48 -3.06 8.59 -7.27
N LEU A 49 -2.25 9.65 -7.38
CA LEU A 49 -2.08 10.38 -8.64
C LEU A 49 -1.58 9.46 -9.77
N GLN A 50 -0.64 8.58 -9.47
CA GLN A 50 -0.15 7.61 -10.45
C GLN A 50 -1.20 6.58 -10.85
N TRP A 51 -2.08 6.19 -9.94
CA TRP A 51 -3.17 5.28 -10.26
C TRP A 51 -4.25 5.98 -11.09
N ALA A 52 -4.66 7.18 -10.66
CA ALA A 52 -5.69 7.97 -11.31
C ALA A 52 -5.29 8.46 -12.71
N SER A 53 -3.98 8.63 -12.98
CA SER A 53 -3.48 8.99 -14.31
C SER A 53 -3.72 7.90 -15.37
N LEU A 54 -4.06 6.68 -14.95
CA LEU A 54 -4.43 5.57 -15.83
C LEU A 54 -5.91 5.60 -16.24
N SER A 55 -6.64 6.66 -15.86
CA SER A 55 -8.03 6.82 -16.21
C SER A 55 -8.23 6.93 -17.72
N VAL A 56 -9.28 6.28 -18.20
CA VAL A 56 -9.73 6.35 -19.60
C VAL A 56 -11.13 6.92 -19.59
N GLU A 57 -11.36 7.99 -20.37
CA GLU A 57 -12.65 8.70 -20.42
C GLU A 57 -13.15 9.15 -19.03
N GLY A 58 -12.22 9.50 -18.14
CA GLY A 58 -12.52 9.94 -16.77
C GLY A 58 -12.84 8.81 -15.78
N VAL A 59 -12.80 7.54 -16.22
CA VAL A 59 -13.04 6.38 -15.35
C VAL A 59 -11.72 5.89 -14.78
N ILE A 60 -11.58 5.93 -13.45
CA ILE A 60 -10.41 5.40 -12.74
C ILE A 60 -10.50 3.87 -12.69
N PRO A 61 -9.43 3.12 -13.05
CA PRO A 61 -9.43 1.67 -12.96
C PRO A 61 -9.64 1.15 -11.54
N ASP A 62 -10.29 -0.01 -11.41
CA ASP A 62 -10.54 -0.64 -10.11
C ASP A 62 -9.23 -1.13 -9.47
N LEU A 63 -8.85 -0.52 -8.34
CA LEU A 63 -7.66 -0.91 -7.58
C LEU A 63 -8.01 -2.10 -6.67
N LYS A 64 -7.40 -3.25 -6.95
CA LYS A 64 -7.62 -4.52 -6.25
C LYS A 64 -6.44 -4.94 -5.38
N PHE A 65 -5.24 -4.54 -5.77
CA PHE A 65 -4.01 -4.97 -5.12
C PHE A 65 -3.00 -3.84 -5.01
N VAL A 66 -2.31 -3.76 -3.87
CA VAL A 66 -1.13 -2.90 -3.73
C VAL A 66 0.02 -3.73 -3.17
N ALA A 67 1.13 -3.79 -3.91
CA ALA A 67 2.36 -4.43 -3.45
C ALA A 67 3.36 -3.38 -2.96
N ARG A 68 3.90 -3.58 -1.77
CA ARG A 68 5.04 -2.85 -1.20
C ARG A 68 6.26 -3.75 -1.31
N VAL A 69 7.15 -3.46 -2.24
CA VAL A 69 8.29 -4.33 -2.58
C VAL A 69 9.63 -3.73 -2.16
N SER A 70 10.55 -4.61 -1.77
CA SER A 70 11.89 -4.27 -1.26
C SER A 70 11.84 -3.28 -0.08
N ILE A 71 11.05 -3.62 0.94
CA ILE A 71 10.85 -2.77 2.12
C ILE A 71 12.16 -2.65 2.91
N SER A 72 12.61 -1.41 3.13
CA SER A 72 13.80 -1.06 3.92
C SER A 72 13.51 -0.23 5.18
N ASN A 73 12.24 0.14 5.42
CA ASN A 73 11.85 0.94 6.58
C ASN A 73 12.02 0.13 7.89
N GLU A 74 12.87 0.61 8.79
CA GLU A 74 13.28 -0.11 10.01
C GLU A 74 12.09 -0.44 10.93
N HIS A 75 11.15 0.50 11.13
CA HIS A 75 9.95 0.23 11.93
C HIS A 75 9.09 -0.89 11.33
N THR A 76 8.94 -0.91 10.01
CA THR A 76 8.21 -1.99 9.32
C THR A 76 8.95 -3.32 9.47
N ILE A 77 10.28 -3.31 9.33
CA ILE A 77 11.12 -4.50 9.50
C ILE A 77 11.03 -5.05 10.93
N ALA A 78 11.05 -4.20 11.94
CA ALA A 78 10.90 -4.63 13.34
C ALA A 78 9.56 -5.32 13.61
N VAL A 79 8.46 -4.76 13.07
CA VAL A 79 7.13 -5.39 13.17
C VAL A 79 7.11 -6.73 12.42
N LEU A 80 7.68 -6.80 11.22
CA LEU A 80 7.81 -8.05 10.44
C LEU A 80 8.59 -9.13 11.20
N GLN A 81 9.69 -8.78 11.84
CA GLN A 81 10.48 -9.69 12.66
C GLN A 81 9.67 -10.20 13.86
N THR A 82 8.88 -9.33 14.49
CA THR A 82 7.99 -9.69 15.60
C THR A 82 6.92 -10.68 15.15
N VAL A 83 6.28 -10.42 14.01
CA VAL A 83 5.30 -11.31 13.38
C VAL A 83 5.92 -12.67 13.08
N LEU A 84 7.08 -12.71 12.41
CA LEU A 84 7.76 -13.98 12.09
C LEU A 84 8.17 -14.77 13.33
N SER A 85 8.67 -14.08 14.37
CA SER A 85 9.07 -14.73 15.63
C SER A 85 7.87 -15.36 16.33
N LYS A 86 6.72 -14.69 16.33
CA LYS A 86 5.46 -15.26 16.84
C LYS A 86 5.06 -16.49 16.04
N LEU A 87 5.07 -16.41 14.70
CA LEU A 87 4.69 -17.53 13.83
C LEU A 87 5.60 -18.75 14.02
N ARG A 88 6.90 -18.56 14.24
CA ARG A 88 7.84 -19.65 14.53
C ARG A 88 7.53 -20.33 15.85
N LYS A 89 7.30 -19.56 16.92
CA LYS A 89 6.88 -20.09 18.23
C LYS A 89 5.58 -20.90 18.13
N GLU A 90 4.66 -20.47 17.27
CA GLU A 90 3.39 -21.15 16.99
C GLU A 90 3.50 -22.26 15.93
N GLN A 91 4.71 -22.56 15.42
CA GLN A 91 4.97 -23.56 14.38
C GLN A 91 4.19 -23.31 13.07
N ARG A 92 3.82 -22.05 12.81
CA ARG A 92 3.15 -21.55 11.59
C ARG A 92 4.12 -21.05 10.52
N ALA A 93 5.42 -21.02 10.83
CA ALA A 93 6.49 -20.66 9.89
C ALA A 93 7.77 -21.47 10.18
N PRO A 94 8.64 -21.74 9.18
CA PRO A 94 9.90 -22.43 9.40
C PRO A 94 10.85 -21.65 10.34
N GLU A 95 11.50 -22.36 11.26
CA GLU A 95 12.45 -21.78 12.22
C GLU A 95 13.62 -21.07 11.51
N ASN A 96 14.21 -21.74 10.53
CA ASN A 96 15.49 -21.36 9.93
C ASN A 96 15.38 -20.80 8.51
N ARG A 97 14.17 -20.41 8.07
CA ARG A 97 13.95 -19.87 6.72
C ARG A 97 13.00 -18.69 6.73
N LEU A 98 13.22 -17.77 5.81
CA LEU A 98 12.29 -16.69 5.51
C LEU A 98 11.24 -17.21 4.52
N PRO A 99 9.97 -16.80 4.64
CA PRO A 99 8.94 -17.22 3.70
C PRO A 99 9.23 -16.59 2.33
N THR A 100 9.59 -17.40 1.33
CA THR A 100 9.67 -16.96 -0.07
C THR A 100 8.29 -17.04 -0.72
N TRP A 101 8.11 -16.42 -1.89
CA TRP A 101 6.87 -16.56 -2.68
C TRP A 101 6.45 -18.04 -2.77
N PRO A 102 5.16 -18.39 -2.53
CA PRO A 102 3.99 -17.51 -2.39
C PRO A 102 3.85 -16.80 -1.04
N GLY A 103 4.72 -17.05 -0.07
CA GLY A 103 4.69 -16.36 1.22
C GLY A 103 3.59 -16.84 2.16
N ILE A 104 3.23 -16.00 3.13
CA ILE A 104 2.21 -16.27 4.15
C ILE A 104 1.09 -15.24 3.99
N ASN A 105 -0.15 -15.71 4.00
CA ASN A 105 -1.34 -14.86 3.97
C ASN A 105 -1.90 -14.64 5.38
N PHE A 106 -2.25 -13.40 5.68
CA PHE A 106 -2.91 -13.01 6.91
C PHE A 106 -4.23 -12.32 6.57
N PRO A 107 -5.38 -12.98 6.80
CA PRO A 107 -6.69 -12.33 6.77
C PRO A 107 -6.73 -11.14 7.75
N MET A 108 -7.44 -10.06 7.43
CA MET A 108 -7.45 -8.85 8.27
C MET A 108 -7.98 -9.06 9.70
N GLU A 109 -8.65 -10.17 9.95
CA GLU A 109 -9.13 -10.58 11.27
C GLU A 109 -8.00 -10.96 12.22
N THR A 110 -6.83 -11.35 11.69
CA THR A 110 -5.69 -11.79 12.51
C THR A 110 -4.87 -10.62 13.06
N GLU A 111 -4.23 -10.85 14.21
CA GLU A 111 -3.35 -9.86 14.83
C GLU A 111 -2.12 -9.54 13.96
N GLU A 112 -1.63 -10.50 13.17
CA GLU A 112 -0.52 -10.26 12.25
C GLU A 112 -0.92 -9.27 11.15
N ALA A 113 -2.09 -9.43 10.54
CA ALA A 113 -2.55 -8.53 9.50
C ALA A 113 -2.76 -7.10 10.03
N LYS A 114 -3.37 -6.96 11.22
CA LYS A 114 -3.54 -5.66 11.90
C LYS A 114 -2.21 -5.00 12.22
N ALA A 115 -1.25 -5.76 12.75
CA ALA A 115 0.09 -5.26 13.03
C ALA A 115 0.80 -4.77 11.75
N LEU A 116 0.71 -5.54 10.66
CA LEU A 116 1.29 -5.16 9.37
C LEU A 116 0.61 -3.93 8.76
N LEU A 117 -0.72 -3.80 8.87
CA LEU A 117 -1.45 -2.63 8.45
C LEU A 117 -1.06 -1.38 9.25
N GLY A 118 -0.73 -1.53 10.54
CA GLY A 118 -0.27 -0.44 11.41
C GLY A 118 1.18 0.03 11.15
N THR A 119 1.95 -0.68 10.33
CA THR A 119 3.31 -0.23 9.95
C THR A 119 3.27 1.00 9.06
N PRO A 120 4.35 1.80 8.92
CA PRO A 120 4.40 2.88 7.94
C PRO A 120 4.05 2.45 6.50
N ASN A 121 4.40 1.23 6.10
CA ASN A 121 4.08 0.69 4.78
C ASN A 121 2.59 0.32 4.64
N GLY A 122 1.97 -0.21 5.70
CA GLY A 122 0.54 -0.53 5.72
C GLY A 122 -0.33 0.71 5.89
N ALA A 123 0.07 1.63 6.77
CA ALA A 123 -0.65 2.87 7.04
C ALA A 123 -0.77 3.74 5.79
N GLY A 124 0.26 3.76 4.93
CA GLY A 124 0.16 4.42 3.62
C GLY A 124 -0.97 3.88 2.75
N ILE A 125 -1.24 2.55 2.80
CA ILE A 125 -2.38 1.95 2.11
C ILE A 125 -3.69 2.39 2.77
N ALA A 126 -3.77 2.36 4.10
CA ALA A 126 -4.97 2.79 4.82
C ALA A 126 -5.32 4.26 4.50
N TRP A 127 -4.32 5.15 4.47
CA TRP A 127 -4.49 6.55 4.08
C TRP A 127 -4.93 6.71 2.63
N LEU A 128 -4.33 5.97 1.69
CA LEU A 128 -4.75 5.95 0.28
C LEU A 128 -6.24 5.63 0.14
N LEU A 129 -6.74 4.60 0.83
CA LEU A 129 -8.15 4.20 0.75
C LEU A 129 -9.07 5.19 1.48
N ALA A 130 -8.64 5.73 2.61
CA ALA A 130 -9.44 6.68 3.39
C ALA A 130 -9.59 8.04 2.69
N GLN A 131 -8.49 8.59 2.18
CA GLN A 131 -8.46 9.91 1.54
C GLN A 131 -9.11 9.93 0.16
N HIS A 132 -9.01 8.83 -0.58
CA HIS A 132 -9.51 8.72 -1.96
C HIS A 132 -10.72 7.79 -2.08
N LYS A 133 -11.51 7.67 -1.01
CA LYS A 133 -12.73 6.85 -0.96
C LYS A 133 -13.75 7.23 -2.03
N LYS A 134 -13.81 8.51 -2.42
CA LYS A 134 -14.75 8.99 -3.44
C LYS A 134 -14.38 8.47 -4.83
N GLU A 135 -13.09 8.36 -5.10
CA GLU A 135 -12.52 8.00 -6.39
C GLU A 135 -12.28 6.50 -6.54
N LEU A 136 -11.83 5.85 -5.48
CA LEU A 136 -11.53 4.41 -5.44
C LEU A 136 -12.74 3.58 -4.97
N GLY A 137 -13.82 4.22 -4.54
CA GLY A 137 -14.94 3.56 -3.88
C GLY A 137 -14.63 3.21 -2.42
N HIS A 138 -15.65 2.72 -1.71
CA HIS A 138 -15.49 2.30 -0.32
C HIS A 138 -14.77 0.96 -0.25
N LYS A 139 -13.44 1.00 -0.11
CA LYS A 139 -12.59 -0.19 -0.04
C LYS A 139 -11.93 -0.34 1.32
N THR A 140 -11.60 -1.58 1.66
CA THR A 140 -10.78 -1.95 2.82
C THR A 140 -9.77 -3.03 2.43
N VAL A 141 -8.78 -3.27 3.28
CA VAL A 141 -7.87 -4.42 3.13
C VAL A 141 -8.62 -5.67 3.55
N GLU A 142 -8.49 -6.75 2.78
CA GLU A 142 -9.03 -8.08 3.08
C GLU A 142 -7.94 -9.01 3.62
N THR A 143 -6.76 -8.98 2.99
CA THR A 143 -5.66 -9.88 3.34
C THR A 143 -4.34 -9.17 3.09
N VAL A 144 -3.36 -9.45 3.95
CA VAL A 144 -1.97 -9.03 3.79
C VAL A 144 -1.12 -10.28 3.55
N ARG A 145 -0.38 -10.32 2.45
CA ARG A 145 0.58 -11.39 2.14
C ARG A 145 2.00 -10.92 2.38
N LEU A 146 2.78 -11.69 3.12
CA LEU A 146 4.21 -11.45 3.37
C LEU A 146 5.08 -12.46 2.62
N TRP A 147 6.08 -11.96 1.89
CA TRP A 147 7.17 -12.80 1.38
C TRP A 147 8.50 -12.05 1.34
N TYR A 148 9.59 -12.80 1.32
CA TYR A 148 10.94 -12.32 1.15
C TYR A 148 11.46 -12.64 -0.25
N SER A 149 12.22 -11.71 -0.83
CA SER A 149 12.96 -11.97 -2.06
C SER A 149 14.01 -13.05 -1.81
N LYS A 150 14.00 -14.14 -2.61
CA LYS A 150 14.89 -15.29 -2.42
C LYS A 150 16.37 -14.92 -2.45
N TYR A 151 16.76 -13.99 -3.30
CA TYR A 151 18.16 -13.65 -3.54
C TYR A 151 18.63 -12.43 -2.75
N VAL A 152 17.73 -11.46 -2.53
CA VAL A 152 18.08 -10.19 -1.87
C VAL A 152 17.75 -10.23 -0.37
N GLY A 153 16.83 -11.10 0.05
CA GLY A 153 16.42 -11.20 1.46
C GLY A 153 15.60 -10.01 1.96
N THR A 154 15.05 -9.18 1.06
CA THR A 154 14.19 -8.05 1.42
C THR A 154 12.73 -8.47 1.59
N PRO A 155 12.03 -7.97 2.62
CA PRO A 155 10.60 -8.25 2.81
C PRO A 155 9.75 -7.46 1.82
N ASN A 156 8.58 -8.03 1.52
CA ASN A 156 7.57 -7.48 0.64
C ASN A 156 6.19 -7.78 1.23
N LEU A 157 5.25 -6.87 1.00
CA LEU A 157 3.86 -7.00 1.42
C LEU A 157 2.93 -6.83 0.21
N LEU A 158 1.88 -7.63 0.11
CA LEU A 158 0.82 -7.48 -0.89
C LEU A 158 -0.51 -7.37 -0.15
N PHE A 159 -1.17 -6.24 -0.34
CA PHE A 159 -2.45 -5.91 0.23
C PHE A 159 -3.53 -6.22 -0.80
N HIS A 160 -4.39 -7.18 -0.46
CA HIS A 160 -5.60 -7.49 -1.22
C HIS A 160 -6.70 -6.56 -0.74
N LEU A 161 -7.37 -5.88 -1.66
CA LEU A 161 -8.43 -4.92 -1.37
C LEU A 161 -9.78 -5.51 -1.73
N LYS A 162 -10.77 -5.25 -0.87
CA LYS A 162 -12.18 -5.58 -1.15
C LYS A 162 -13.05 -4.34 -1.01
N ASN A 163 -14.18 -4.36 -1.71
CA ASN A 163 -15.23 -3.38 -1.46
C ASN A 163 -15.85 -3.65 -0.08
N VAL A 164 -16.19 -2.58 0.62
CA VAL A 164 -17.02 -2.64 1.82
C VAL A 164 -18.46 -2.60 1.34
N GLU A 165 -19.16 -3.72 1.46
CA GLU A 165 -20.61 -3.75 1.22
C GLU A 165 -21.27 -2.79 2.22
N ALA A 166 -21.99 -1.80 1.71
CA ALA A 166 -22.91 -1.05 2.53
C ALA A 166 -24.06 -2.00 2.90
N PRO A 167 -24.53 -2.03 4.16
CA PRO A 167 -25.79 -2.68 4.46
C PRO A 167 -26.89 -2.06 3.60
N GLY A 168 -27.36 -2.79 2.58
CA GLY A 168 -28.61 -2.50 1.87
C GLY A 168 -28.59 -1.52 0.69
N LEU A 169 -27.50 -1.36 -0.07
CA LEU A 169 -27.58 -0.69 -1.39
C LEU A 169 -27.08 -1.61 -2.51
N THR A 170 -28.04 -2.09 -3.32
CA THR A 170 -27.80 -2.79 -4.58
C THR A 170 -27.13 -1.87 -5.59
N ASP A 171 -26.10 -2.38 -6.27
CA ASP A 171 -25.20 -1.64 -7.15
C ASP A 171 -25.90 -0.95 -8.34
N GLY A 172 -25.56 0.33 -8.53
CA GLY A 172 -25.57 1.01 -9.82
C GLY A 172 -24.17 1.57 -10.09
N PRO A 173 -23.73 1.68 -11.35
CA PRO A 173 -22.37 2.13 -11.65
C PRO A 173 -22.17 3.59 -11.23
N THR A 174 -21.36 3.80 -10.19
CA THR A 174 -20.97 5.15 -9.74
C THR A 174 -20.00 5.75 -10.76
N LYS A 175 -20.51 6.66 -11.59
CA LYS A 175 -19.72 7.47 -12.53
C LYS A 175 -18.97 8.55 -11.73
N ALA A 176 -17.72 8.30 -11.35
CA ALA A 176 -16.87 9.34 -10.78
C ALA A 176 -16.36 10.26 -11.91
N ALA A 177 -16.62 11.56 -11.82
CA ALA A 177 -16.07 12.56 -12.73
C ALA A 177 -14.63 12.90 -12.31
N SER A 178 -13.69 12.80 -13.26
CA SER A 178 -12.30 13.22 -13.06
C SER A 178 -12.19 14.73 -12.84
N PRO A 179 -11.46 15.23 -11.83
CA PRO A 179 -11.23 16.65 -11.61
C PRO A 179 -10.21 17.28 -12.57
N PHE A 180 -9.63 16.53 -13.52
CA PHE A 180 -8.61 17.01 -14.45
C PHE A 180 -9.14 17.30 -15.87
N ALA A 181 -10.33 17.89 -15.97
CA ALA A 181 -10.75 18.52 -17.22
C ALA A 181 -10.05 19.87 -17.36
N LEU A 182 -8.87 19.88 -18.01
CA LEU A 182 -8.27 21.12 -18.49
C LEU A 182 -9.17 21.66 -19.61
N THR A 183 -9.83 22.78 -19.33
CA THR A 183 -10.60 23.54 -20.32
C THR A 183 -9.66 24.00 -21.43
N SER A 184 -9.96 23.59 -22.65
CA SER A 184 -9.38 24.14 -23.88
C SER A 184 -9.91 25.55 -24.15
#